data_AF-A0A2V9MML2-F1
#
_entry.id   AF-A0A2V9MML2-F1
#
_cell.length_a   1.000
_cell.length_b   1.000
_cell.length_c   1.000
_cell.angle_alpha   90.00
_cell.angle_beta   90.00
_cell.angle_gamma   90.00
#
_symmetry.space_group_name_H-M   'P 1'
#
loop_
_entity.id
_entity.type
_entity.pdbx_description
1 polymer ?
#
loop_
_entity_poly.entity_id
_entity_poly.type
_entity_poly.pdbx_seq_one_letter_code
_entity_poly.pdbx_strand_id
1 'polypeptide(L)'
;MSHSEQRNWLIAYDIADPRRLGRVHRYLKRHAIPVQYSVFVLHGNQIMLEGVLSGIAERIAPDADDVRAYHLPDRCEVTMLGTQSLPEGVMLGAPGLDRLLRELTASDDGIIVEGVVEAERTFQS
;
A
#
# COMPACT_ATOMS: atom_id res chain seq x y z
N MET A 1 -15.24 10.63 14.80
CA MET A 1 -14.28 10.66 13.68
C MET A 1 -14.78 9.66 12.66
N SER A 2 -14.97 10.07 11.40
CA SER A 2 -15.63 9.21 10.41
C SER A 2 -14.68 8.10 9.98
N HIS A 3 -14.96 6.86 10.35
CA HIS A 3 -14.20 5.68 9.91
C HIS A 3 -14.41 5.35 8.43
N SER A 4 -15.26 6.10 7.71
CA SER A 4 -15.60 5.87 6.30
C SER A 4 -14.90 6.82 5.32
N GLU A 5 -14.12 7.79 5.80
CA GLU A 5 -13.46 8.76 4.94
C GLU A 5 -12.27 8.13 4.21
N GLN A 6 -12.24 8.29 2.88
CA GLN A 6 -11.16 7.77 2.04
C GLN A 6 -9.91 8.63 2.23
N ARG A 7 -8.77 7.98 2.43
CA ARG A 7 -7.49 8.64 2.73
C ARG A 7 -6.35 7.92 2.02
N ASN A 8 -5.28 8.66 1.75
CA ASN A 8 -4.04 8.08 1.26
C ASN A 8 -3.15 7.68 2.44
N TRP A 9 -2.58 6.49 2.36
CA TRP A 9 -1.68 5.93 3.36
C TRP A 9 -0.39 5.48 2.70
N LEU A 10 0.74 5.89 3.27
CA LEU A 10 2.05 5.42 2.87
C LEU A 10 2.47 4.29 3.80
N ILE A 11 2.62 3.08 3.26
CA ILE A 11 3.08 1.91 3.99
C ILE A 11 4.55 1.68 3.64
N ALA A 12 5.43 1.80 4.62
CA ALA A 12 6.84 1.48 4.50
C ALA A 12 7.18 0.27 5.37
N TYR A 13 8.03 -0.62 4.86
CA TYR A 13 8.53 -1.76 5.64
C TYR A 13 10.05 -1.80 5.66
N ASP A 14 10.59 -2.29 6.77
CA ASP A 14 11.98 -2.69 6.94
C ASP A 14 11.99 -4.14 7.43
N ILE A 15 12.17 -5.08 6.49
CA ILE A 15 12.11 -6.53 6.75
C ILE A 15 13.45 -7.13 6.36
N ALA A 16 14.17 -7.65 7.35
CA ALA A 16 15.52 -8.18 7.15
C ALA A 16 15.55 -9.56 6.49
N ASP A 17 14.49 -10.37 6.66
CA ASP A 17 14.45 -11.75 6.13
C ASP A 17 13.85 -11.79 4.70
N PRO A 18 14.58 -12.31 3.69
CA PRO A 18 14.12 -12.34 2.31
C PRO A 18 12.84 -13.18 2.09
N ARG A 19 12.61 -14.22 2.90
CA ARG A 19 11.42 -15.07 2.79
C ARG A 19 10.19 -14.32 3.32
N ARG A 20 10.30 -13.66 4.46
CA ARG A 20 9.23 -12.80 5.02
C ARG A 20 8.96 -11.60 4.12
N LEU A 21 10.02 -10.96 3.62
CA LEU A 21 9.93 -9.86 2.65
C LEU A 21 9.14 -10.28 1.40
N GLY A 22 9.46 -11.43 0.82
CA GLY A 22 8.73 -11.94 -0.34
C GLY A 22 7.23 -12.20 -0.06
N ARG A 23 6.88 -12.66 1.14
CA ARG A 23 5.48 -12.88 1.56
C ARG A 23 4.73 -11.56 1.74
N VAL A 24 5.33 -10.59 2.43
CA VAL A 24 4.75 -9.26 2.64
C VAL A 24 4.62 -8.50 1.33
N HIS A 25 5.65 -8.52 0.48
CA HIS A 25 5.62 -7.85 -0.83
C HIS A 25 4.51 -8.41 -1.74
N ARG A 26 4.33 -9.74 -1.78
CA ARG A 26 3.24 -10.38 -2.55
C ARG A 26 1.86 -10.09 -1.97
N TYR A 27 1.76 -9.91 -0.67
CA TYR A 27 0.53 -9.50 -0.01
C TYR A 27 0.19 -8.04 -0.34
N LEU A 28 1.12 -7.12 -0.09
CA LEU A 28 0.97 -5.69 -0.37
C LEU A 28 0.68 -5.40 -1.83
N LYS A 29 1.29 -6.11 -2.79
CA LYS A 29 0.98 -5.96 -4.23
C LYS A 29 -0.49 -6.19 -4.60
N ARG A 30 -1.27 -6.89 -3.79
CA ARG A 30 -2.70 -7.12 -4.03
C ARG A 30 -3.59 -6.07 -3.38
N HIS A 31 -3.07 -5.32 -2.41
CA HIS A 31 -3.84 -4.39 -1.60
C HIS A 31 -3.42 -2.93 -1.77
N ALA A 32 -2.20 -2.68 -2.25
CA ALA A 32 -1.57 -1.37 -2.33
C ALA A 32 -0.70 -1.23 -3.58
N ILE A 33 -0.47 0.01 -4.00
CA ILE A 33 0.31 0.33 -5.19
C ILE A 33 1.80 0.43 -4.79
N PRO A 34 2.70 -0.36 -5.43
CA PRO A 34 4.12 -0.24 -5.16
C PRO A 34 4.67 1.07 -5.73
N VAL A 35 5.33 1.86 -4.88
CA VAL A 35 5.99 3.12 -5.28
C VAL A 35 7.51 2.96 -5.31
N GLN A 36 8.07 2.25 -4.34
CA GLN A 36 9.49 1.91 -4.27
C GLN A 36 9.66 0.48 -3.73
N TYR A 37 10.91 -0.01 -3.69
CA TYR A 37 11.22 -1.37 -3.24
C TYR A 37 10.66 -1.71 -1.84
N SER A 38 10.58 -0.72 -0.95
CA SER A 38 10.08 -0.88 0.43
C SER A 38 8.89 0.01 0.78
N VAL A 39 8.27 0.66 -0.21
CA VAL A 39 7.24 1.68 0.02
C VAL A 39 6.04 1.47 -0.91
N PHE A 40 4.85 1.44 -0.31
CA PHE A 40 3.57 1.19 -0.95
C PHE A 40 2.57 2.29 -0.58
N VAL A 41 1.63 2.57 -1.47
CA VAL A 41 0.52 3.51 -1.22
C VAL A 41 -0.79 2.74 -1.21
N LEU A 42 -1.55 2.91 -0.14
CA LEU A 42 -2.90 2.40 0.01
C LEU A 42 -3.87 3.59 -0.02
N HIS A 43 -4.84 3.58 -0.92
CA HIS A 43 -5.97 4.49 -0.87
C HIS A 43 -7.15 3.74 -0.24
N GLY A 44 -7.63 4.22 0.89
CA GLY A 44 -8.66 3.52 1.65
C GLY A 44 -9.01 4.20 2.96
N ASN A 45 -10.13 3.78 3.54
CA ASN A 45 -10.52 4.19 4.88
C ASN A 45 -9.71 3.45 5.97
N GLN A 46 -9.92 3.87 7.22
CA GLN A 46 -9.20 3.32 8.38
C GLN A 46 -9.40 1.80 8.54
N ILE A 47 -10.59 1.28 8.24
CA ILE A 47 -10.91 -0.16 8.37
C ILE A 47 -10.09 -0.98 7.36
N MET A 48 -9.99 -0.48 6.13
CA MET A 48 -9.18 -1.12 5.08
C MET A 48 -7.69 -1.12 5.45
N LEU A 49 -7.18 -0.02 5.99
CA LEU A 49 -5.81 0.04 6.51
C LEU A 49 -5.58 -0.99 7.62
N GLU A 50 -6.46 -1.05 8.62
CA GLU A 50 -6.35 -2.00 9.73
C GLU A 50 -6.38 -3.45 9.25
N GLY A 51 -7.22 -3.78 8.26
CA GLY A 51 -7.23 -5.09 7.62
C GLY A 51 -5.91 -5.43 6.93
N VAL A 52 -5.33 -4.48 6.21
CA VAL A 52 -4.02 -4.64 5.56
C VAL A 52 -2.91 -4.81 6.60
N LEU A 53 -2.88 -3.98 7.65
CA LEU A 53 -1.87 -4.07 8.71
C LEU A 53 -1.97 -5.38 9.49
N SER A 54 -3.18 -5.85 9.79
CA SER A 54 -3.41 -7.14 10.42
C SER A 54 -2.89 -8.29 9.55
N GLY A 55 -3.18 -8.28 8.25
CA GLY A 55 -2.65 -9.26 7.31
C GLY A 55 -1.12 -9.22 7.20
N ILE A 56 -0.49 -8.04 7.33
CA ILE A 56 0.96 -7.92 7.40
C ILE A 56 1.49 -8.50 8.72
N ALA A 57 0.85 -8.22 9.86
CA ALA A 57 1.25 -8.69 11.18
C ALA A 57 1.37 -10.23 11.25
N GLU A 58 0.49 -10.96 10.56
CA GLU A 58 0.56 -12.43 10.43
C GLU A 58 1.77 -12.94 9.63
N ARG A 59 2.47 -12.07 8.92
CA ARG A 59 3.52 -12.40 7.92
C ARG A 59 4.88 -11.85 8.30
N ILE A 60 4.97 -11.02 9.34
CA ILE A 60 6.21 -10.43 9.87
C ILE A 60 6.59 -11.03 11.22
N ALA A 61 7.85 -10.91 11.60
CA ALA A 61 8.32 -11.12 12.96
C ALA A 61 8.39 -9.76 13.67
N PRO A 62 7.46 -9.45 14.60
CA PRO A 62 7.36 -8.10 15.19
C PRO A 62 8.61 -7.64 15.94
N ASP A 63 9.45 -8.57 16.40
CA ASP A 63 10.71 -8.26 17.09
C ASP A 63 11.87 -7.97 16.13
N ALA A 64 11.73 -8.30 14.84
CA ALA A 64 12.81 -8.23 13.85
C ALA A 64 12.46 -7.42 12.59
N ASP A 65 11.18 -7.16 12.36
CA ASP A 65 10.65 -6.47 11.19
C ASP A 65 9.85 -5.26 11.64
N ASP A 66 10.03 -4.12 10.95
CA ASP A 66 9.27 -2.89 11.21
C ASP A 66 8.35 -2.58 10.02
N VAL A 67 7.09 -2.26 10.30
CA VAL A 67 6.11 -1.85 9.30
C VAL A 67 5.38 -0.63 9.81
N ARG A 68 5.42 0.44 9.03
CA ARG A 68 4.84 1.74 9.40
C ARG A 68 3.88 2.21 8.35
N ALA A 69 2.71 2.68 8.80
CA ALA A 69 1.75 3.37 7.97
C ALA A 69 1.70 4.85 8.37
N TYR A 70 1.85 5.73 7.39
CA TYR A 70 1.75 7.18 7.56
C TYR A 70 0.54 7.69 6.80
N HIS A 71 -0.30 8.46 7.48
CA HIS A 71 -1.40 9.17 6.83
C HIS A 71 -0.84 10.28 5.95
N LEU A 72 -1.20 10.28 4.67
CA LEU A 72 -0.84 11.33 3.73
C LEU A 72 -2.01 12.33 3.63
N PRO A 73 -1.77 13.63 3.80
CA PRO A 73 -2.78 14.64 3.51
C PRO A 73 -3.12 14.63 2.01
N ASP A 74 -4.35 15.03 1.67
CA ASP A 74 -4.86 15.06 0.27
C ASP A 74 -4.00 15.90 -0.66
N ARG A 75 -3.24 16.84 -0.10
CA ARG A 75 -2.18 17.59 -0.78
C ARG A 75 -0.84 17.25 -0.12
N CYS A 76 -0.05 16.41 -0.77
CA CYS A 76 1.28 16.03 -0.32
C CYS A 76 2.32 16.45 -1.36
N GLU A 77 3.37 17.16 -0.94
CA GLU A 77 4.53 17.41 -1.79
C GLU A 77 5.40 16.16 -1.82
N VAL A 78 5.45 15.49 -2.97
CA VAL A 78 6.22 14.27 -3.14
C VAL A 78 7.60 14.61 -3.65
N THR A 79 8.62 14.27 -2.88
CA THR A 79 10.01 14.26 -3.33
C THR A 79 10.56 12.84 -3.21
N MET A 80 11.13 12.31 -4.29
CA MET A 80 11.87 11.05 -4.27
C MET A 80 13.36 11.34 -4.33
N LEU A 81 14.13 10.74 -3.42
CA LEU A 81 15.59 10.83 -3.40
C LEU A 81 16.16 9.41 -3.58
N GLY A 82 17.00 9.20 -4.59
CA GLY A 82 17.67 7.92 -4.88
C GLY A 82 17.30 7.28 -6.22
N THR A 83 17.90 6.11 -6.50
CA THR A 83 17.76 5.38 -7.77
C THR A 83 16.44 4.58 -7.81
N GLN A 84 15.62 4.83 -8.82
CA GLN A 84 14.35 4.12 -9.01
C GLN A 84 14.60 2.68 -9.47
N SER A 85 14.00 1.73 -8.75
CA SER A 85 14.01 0.30 -9.08
C SER A 85 12.77 -0.10 -9.90
N LEU A 86 12.37 0.72 -10.87
CA LEU A 86 11.32 0.39 -11.84
C LEU A 86 11.95 -0.22 -13.11
N PRO A 87 11.24 -1.13 -13.80
CA PRO A 87 11.73 -1.74 -15.04
C PRO A 87 12.01 -0.68 -16.10
N GLU A 88 12.97 -0.97 -16.99
CA GLU A 88 13.29 -0.11 -18.13
C GLU A 88 12.03 0.28 -18.91
N GLY A 89 11.77 1.59 -19.02
CA GLY A 89 10.60 2.15 -19.71
C GLY A 89 9.48 2.70 -18.81
N VAL A 90 9.52 2.49 -17.49
CA VAL A 90 8.54 3.08 -16.56
C VAL A 90 9.24 4.02 -15.57
N MET A 91 9.10 5.34 -15.78
CA MET A 91 9.54 6.35 -14.82
C MET A 91 8.37 6.78 -13.93
N LEU A 92 8.31 6.28 -12.69
CA LEU A 92 7.43 6.84 -11.66
C LEU A 92 8.21 7.88 -10.85
N GLY A 93 8.58 8.99 -11.49
CA GLY A 93 9.21 10.14 -10.82
C GLY A 93 8.36 10.72 -9.69
N ALA A 94 8.94 11.59 -8.86
CA ALA A 94 8.18 12.44 -7.92
C ALA A 94 6.93 13.09 -8.57
N PRO A 95 7.00 13.63 -9.80
CA PRO A 95 5.80 14.17 -10.49
C PRO A 95 4.75 13.10 -10.83
N GLY A 96 5.19 11.86 -11.11
CA GLY A 96 4.29 10.74 -11.40
C GLY A 96 3.56 10.24 -10.16
N LEU A 97 4.24 10.19 -9.02
CA LEU A 97 3.61 9.86 -7.74
C LEU A 97 2.70 11.00 -7.25
N ASP A 98 3.10 12.28 -7.36
CA ASP A 98 2.21 13.41 -7.05
C ASP A 98 0.93 13.33 -7.88
N ARG A 99 1.05 13.05 -9.19
CA ARG A 99 -0.11 12.84 -10.05
C ARG A 99 -0.97 11.65 -9.63
N LEU A 100 -0.36 10.50 -9.33
CA LEU A 100 -1.09 9.32 -8.85
C LEU A 100 -1.84 9.61 -7.54
N LEU A 101 -1.18 10.24 -6.56
CA LEU A 101 -1.80 10.61 -5.29
C LEU A 101 -2.95 11.58 -5.48
N ARG A 102 -2.81 12.56 -6.39
CA ARG A 102 -3.88 13.49 -6.76
C ARG A 102 -5.04 12.81 -7.45
N GLU A 103 -4.77 11.91 -8.40
CA GLU A 103 -5.82 11.14 -9.08
C GLU A 103 -6.56 10.25 -8.07
N LEU A 104 -5.86 9.59 -7.15
CA LEU A 104 -6.46 8.81 -6.06
C LEU A 104 -7.33 9.65 -5.13
N THR A 105 -6.93 10.89 -4.81
CA THR A 105 -7.75 11.79 -3.97
C THR A 105 -8.89 12.49 -4.71
N ALA A 106 -8.75 12.67 -6.03
CA ALA A 106 -9.78 13.32 -6.86
C ALA A 106 -10.89 12.34 -7.25
N SER A 107 -10.55 11.06 -7.32
CA SER A 107 -11.49 9.95 -7.43
C SER A 107 -11.97 9.54 -6.05
N ASP A 108 -12.90 10.29 -5.47
CA ASP A 108 -13.67 9.87 -4.27
C ASP A 108 -14.44 8.55 -4.54
N ASP A 109 -14.56 8.17 -5.81
CA ASP A 109 -14.81 6.81 -6.27
C ASP A 109 -13.58 5.93 -5.99
N GLY A 110 -13.51 5.39 -4.77
CA GLY A 110 -12.43 4.51 -4.33
C GLY A 110 -12.04 3.50 -5.41
N ILE A 111 -10.77 3.52 -5.81
CA ILE A 111 -10.24 2.56 -6.78
C ILE A 111 -10.32 1.17 -6.15
N ILE A 112 -11.29 0.39 -6.61
CA ILE A 112 -11.27 -1.06 -6.43
C ILE A 112 -10.06 -1.55 -7.23
N VAL A 113 -9.02 -2.01 -6.53
CA VAL A 113 -7.98 -2.83 -7.15
C VAL A 113 -8.65 -4.16 -7.51
N GLU A 114 -9.40 -4.20 -8.62
CA GLU A 114 -9.95 -5.44 -9.15
C GLU A 114 -8.78 -6.33 -9.61
N GLY A 115 -8.43 -7.29 -8.75
CA GLY A 115 -7.28 -8.15 -8.96
C GLY A 115 -7.17 -9.28 -7.93
N VAL A 116 -8.11 -10.23 -7.99
CA VAL A 116 -8.06 -11.59 -7.43
C VAL A 116 -8.40 -11.74 -5.93
N VAL A 117 -9.70 -11.69 -5.62
CA VAL A 117 -10.32 -12.57 -4.61
C VAL A 117 -11.46 -13.33 -5.27
N GLU A 118 -11.11 -14.25 -6.16
CA GLU A 118 -11.91 -15.46 -6.36
C GLU A 118 -11.35 -16.51 -5.39
N ALA A 119 -12.04 -16.69 -4.26
CA ALA A 119 -12.17 -17.97 -3.58
C ALA A 119 -13.20 -17.84 -2.46
N GLU A 120 -14.39 -18.36 -2.77
CA GLU A 120 -15.26 -19.10 -1.85
C GLU A 120 -16.03 -18.30 -0.79
N ARG A 121 -17.15 -17.74 -1.27
CA ARG A 121 -18.43 -18.07 -0.61
C ARG A 121 -18.65 -19.58 -0.77
N THR A 122 -18.51 -20.34 0.31
CA THR A 122 -19.38 -21.47 0.67
C THR A 122 -19.05 -21.86 2.11
N PHE A 123 -19.88 -21.44 3.07
CA PHE A 123 -20.57 -22.39 3.94
C PHE A 123 -21.57 -21.64 4.82
N GLN A 124 -22.83 -21.79 4.43
CA GLN A 124 -23.98 -21.77 5.31
C GLN A 124 -23.85 -22.96 6.27
N SER A 125 -24.03 -22.73 7.58
CA SER A 125 -24.93 -23.50 8.45
C SER A 125 -24.92 -22.95 9.86
#